data_AF-A0A1C5EY83-F1
#
_entry.id   AF-A0A1C5EY83-F1
#
_cell.length_a   1.000
_cell.length_b   1.000
_cell.length_c   1.000
_cell.angle_alpha   90.00
_cell.angle_beta   90.00
_cell.angle_gamma   90.00
#
_symmetry.space_group_name_H-M   'P 1'
#
loop_
_entity.id
_entity.type
_entity.pdbx_description
1 polymer ?
#
loop_
_entity_poly.entity_id
_entity_poly.type
_entity_poly.pdbx_seq_one_letter_code
_entity_poly.pdbx_strand_id
1 'polypeptide(L)'
;MLTERQGERLPQWLDAVRQDDLPSLHTLAAGIERDRDAVIVGLTLPWSSGVVEGHVNRIKMLKRQMFGRAGFALLRKRVLLAS
;
A
#
# COMPACT_ATOMS: atom_id res chain seq x y z
N MET A 1 -7.20 2.27 -8.46
CA MET A 1 -7.88 2.54 -7.17
C MET A 1 -9.00 1.53 -7.05
N LEU A 2 -9.24 0.93 -5.88
CA LEU A 2 -10.31 -0.05 -5.69
C LEU A 2 -11.65 0.69 -5.78
N THR A 3 -12.37 0.52 -6.90
CA THR A 3 -13.55 1.32 -7.25
C THR A 3 -14.86 0.69 -6.79
N GLU A 4 -14.88 -0.64 -6.65
CA GLU A 4 -16.11 -1.40 -6.43
C GLU A 4 -16.62 -1.37 -4.97
N ARG A 5 -15.73 -1.03 -4.03
CA ARG A 5 -16.01 -0.83 -2.60
C ARG A 5 -16.73 -1.99 -1.89
N GLN A 6 -16.40 -3.24 -2.25
CA GLN A 6 -17.02 -4.47 -1.74
C GLN A 6 -16.21 -5.10 -0.59
N GLY A 7 -15.93 -4.33 0.47
CA GLY A 7 -15.14 -4.81 1.62
C GLY A 7 -15.77 -5.99 2.36
N GLU A 8 -17.10 -6.13 2.29
CA GLU A 8 -17.87 -7.22 2.87
C GLU A 8 -17.55 -8.60 2.27
N ARG A 9 -16.99 -8.64 1.05
CA ARG A 9 -16.60 -9.89 0.37
C ARG A 9 -15.24 -10.41 0.82
N LEU A 10 -14.45 -9.61 1.52
CA LEU A 10 -13.10 -9.97 1.95
C LEU A 10 -13.06 -11.25 2.81
N PRO A 11 -13.94 -11.45 3.82
CA PRO A 11 -13.91 -12.67 4.64
C PRO A 11 -14.14 -13.93 3.81
N GLN A 12 -15.12 -13.91 2.90
CA GLN A 12 -15.40 -15.04 2.01
C GLN A 12 -14.18 -15.38 1.14
N TRP A 13 -13.48 -14.37 0.64
CA TRP A 13 -12.27 -14.57 -0.16
C TRP A 13 -11.12 -15.13 0.68
N LEU A 14 -10.92 -14.66 1.92
CA LEU A 14 -9.89 -15.19 2.82
C LEU A 14 -10.13 -16.67 3.15
N ASP A 15 -11.38 -17.05 3.39
CA ASP A 15 -11.75 -18.45 3.65
C ASP A 15 -11.51 -19.33 2.42
N ALA A 16 -11.84 -18.84 1.22
CA ALA A 16 -11.57 -19.56 -0.02
C ALA A 16 -10.07 -19.78 -0.24
N VAL A 17 -9.23 -18.75 -0.03
CA VAL A 17 -7.78 -18.87 -0.16
C VAL A 17 -7.21 -19.89 0.83
N ARG A 18 -7.71 -19.93 2.07
CA ARG A 18 -7.27 -20.90 3.10
C ARG A 18 -7.59 -22.35 2.75
N GLN A 19 -8.68 -22.58 2.03
CA GLN A 19 -9.12 -23.92 1.63
C GLN A 19 -8.44 -24.40 0.34
N ASP A 20 -7.83 -23.49 -0.42
CA ASP A 20 -7.14 -23.80 -1.68
C ASP A 20 -5.66 -24.15 -1.46
N ASP A 21 -5.07 -24.86 -2.42
CA ASP A 21 -3.65 -25.21 -2.44
C ASP A 21 -2.83 -24.10 -3.13
N LEU A 22 -2.95 -22.88 -2.59
CA LEU A 22 -2.23 -21.69 -3.06
C LEU A 22 -1.24 -21.19 -1.99
N PRO A 23 -0.12 -21.90 -1.76
CA PRO A 23 0.83 -21.60 -0.68
C PRO A 23 1.43 -20.19 -0.75
N SER A 24 1.56 -19.62 -1.94
CA SER A 24 2.02 -18.24 -2.13
C SER A 24 1.02 -17.20 -1.61
N LEU A 25 -0.29 -17.51 -1.63
CA LEU A 25 -1.35 -16.60 -1.17
C LEU A 25 -1.64 -16.75 0.32
N HIS A 26 -1.34 -17.90 0.94
CA HIS A 26 -1.54 -18.08 2.38
C HIS A 26 -0.81 -17.03 3.23
N THR A 27 0.41 -16.66 2.84
CA THR A 27 1.17 -15.61 3.55
C THR A 27 0.52 -14.23 3.40
N LEU A 28 -0.02 -13.92 2.21
CA LEU A 28 -0.77 -12.69 1.98
C LEU A 28 -2.06 -12.66 2.79
N ALA A 29 -2.83 -13.76 2.78
CA ALA A 29 -4.07 -13.90 3.55
C ALA A 29 -3.83 -13.74 5.04
N ALA A 30 -2.75 -14.32 5.58
CA ALA A 30 -2.35 -14.12 6.98
C ALA A 30 -1.95 -12.67 7.29
N GLY A 31 -1.33 -11.96 6.34
CA GLY A 31 -1.07 -10.53 6.44
C GLY A 31 -2.36 -9.71 6.51
N ILE A 32 -3.27 -9.94 5.57
CA ILE A 32 -4.56 -9.26 5.50
C ILE A 32 -5.40 -9.52 6.75
N GLU A 33 -5.41 -10.75 7.27
CA GLU A 33 -6.16 -11.10 8.48
C GLU A 33 -5.69 -10.29 9.70
N ARG A 34 -4.39 -10.06 9.85
CA ARG A 34 -3.85 -9.27 10.97
C ARG A 34 -4.35 -7.82 10.96
N ASP A 35 -4.57 -7.26 9.78
CA ASP A 35 -5.03 -5.89 9.56
C ASP A 35 -6.50 -5.85 9.06
N ARG A 36 -7.29 -6.90 9.34
CA ARG A 36 -8.61 -7.14 8.72
C ARG A 36 -9.52 -5.92 8.73
N ASP A 37 -9.70 -5.29 9.89
CA ASP A 37 -10.60 -4.14 10.02
C ASP A 37 -10.13 -2.95 9.17
N ALA A 38 -8.82 -2.67 9.16
CA ALA A 38 -8.25 -1.61 8.35
C ALA A 38 -8.41 -1.90 6.85
N VAL A 39 -8.23 -3.16 6.43
CA VAL A 39 -8.40 -3.57 5.03
C VAL A 39 -9.87 -3.50 4.61
N ILE A 40 -10.81 -3.96 5.45
CA ILE A 40 -12.25 -3.83 5.18
C ILE A 40 -12.64 -2.36 5.03
N VAL A 41 -12.19 -1.50 5.95
CA VAL A 41 -12.44 -0.05 5.87
C VAL A 41 -11.86 0.55 4.60
N GLY A 42 -10.62 0.21 4.24
CA GLY A 42 -9.97 0.65 3.00
C GLY A 42 -10.66 0.13 1.73
N LEU A 43 -11.32 -1.03 1.81
CA LEU A 43 -12.13 -1.61 0.74
C LEU A 43 -13.57 -1.11 0.71
N THR A 44 -14.04 -0.36 1.70
CA THR A 44 -15.47 0.05 1.80
C THR A 44 -15.65 1.56 1.67
N LEU A 45 -14.76 2.35 2.28
CA LEU A 45 -14.89 3.80 2.31
C LEU A 45 -14.41 4.45 0.99
N PRO A 46 -14.86 5.67 0.69
CA PRO A 46 -14.40 6.41 -0.50
C PRO A 46 -12.98 6.98 -0.36
N TRP A 47 -12.40 6.92 0.84
CA TRP A 47 -11.08 7.48 1.13
C TRP A 47 -9.96 6.62 0.54
N SER A 48 -8.88 7.25 0.09
CA SER A 48 -7.68 6.54 -0.33
C SER A 48 -6.40 7.23 0.12
N SER A 49 -5.35 6.43 0.29
CA SER A 49 -3.98 6.87 0.51
C SER A 49 -3.29 7.36 -0.78
N GLY A 50 -3.97 7.36 -1.93
CA GLY A 50 -3.32 7.51 -3.25
C GLY A 50 -2.48 8.79 -3.40
N VAL A 51 -2.97 9.93 -2.89
CA VAL A 51 -2.22 11.19 -2.91
C VAL A 51 -0.97 11.10 -2.03
N VAL A 52 -1.11 10.52 -0.83
CA VAL A 52 0.00 10.34 0.12
C VAL A 52 1.04 9.38 -0.45
N GLU A 53 0.61 8.26 -1.03
CA GLU A 53 1.47 7.30 -1.72
C GLU A 53 2.18 7.92 -2.92
N GLY A 54 1.50 8.79 -3.67
CA GLY A 54 2.10 9.57 -4.75
C GLY A 54 3.25 10.44 -4.27
N HIS A 55 3.05 11.20 -3.17
CA HIS A 55 4.12 11.98 -2.54
C HIS A 55 5.28 11.10 -2.06
N VAL A 56 4.99 9.98 -1.41
CA VAL A 56 6.00 9.00 -0.97
C VAL A 56 6.79 8.45 -2.15
N ASN A 57 6.12 8.12 -3.26
CA ASN A 57 6.77 7.61 -4.46
C ASN A 57 7.67 8.68 -5.11
N ARG A 58 7.22 9.94 -5.18
CA ARG A 58 8.04 11.08 -5.65
C ARG A 58 9.31 11.22 -4.81
N ILE A 59 9.20 11.17 -3.48
CA ILE A 59 10.35 11.24 -2.58
C ILE A 59 11.30 10.04 -2.79
N LYS A 60 10.76 8.82 -2.88
CA LYS A 60 11.55 7.61 -3.18
C LYS A 60 12.28 7.73 -4.52
N MET A 61 11.64 8.27 -5.54
CA MET A 61 12.23 8.52 -6.85
C MET A 61 13.39 9.52 -6.77
N LEU A 62 13.19 10.67 -6.12
CA LEU A 62 14.25 11.67 -5.91
C LEU A 62 15.46 11.09 -5.15
N LYS A 63 15.22 10.26 -4.12
CA LYS A 63 16.29 9.55 -3.40
C LYS A 63 17.02 8.55 -4.30
N ARG A 64 16.29 7.82 -5.17
CA ARG A 64 16.85 6.84 -6.13
C ARG A 64 17.71 7.49 -7.21
N GLN A 65 17.33 8.67 -7.71
CA GLN A 65 18.15 9.46 -8.66
C GLN A 65 19.54 9.80 -8.11
N MET A 66 19.70 9.78 -6.78
CA MET A 66 20.94 10.06 -6.09
C MET A 66 21.67 8.80 -5.63
N PHE A 67 21.24 7.62 -6.09
CA PHE A 67 21.80 6.32 -5.71
C PHE A 67 21.86 6.09 -4.19
N GLY A 68 20.91 6.66 -3.44
CA GLY A 68 20.88 6.55 -1.99
C GLY A 68 21.96 7.34 -1.24
N ARG A 69 22.81 8.11 -1.94
CA ARG A 69 23.92 8.88 -1.35
C ARG A 69 23.50 10.22 -0.73
N ALA A 70 22.20 10.52 -0.75
CA ALA A 70 21.65 11.76 -0.23
C ALA A 70 21.38 11.66 1.27
N GLY A 71 22.11 12.44 2.07
CA GLY A 71 21.72 12.73 3.45
C GLY A 71 20.42 13.57 3.51
N PHE A 72 19.80 13.64 4.69
CA PHE A 72 18.51 14.30 4.88
C PHE A 72 18.48 15.76 4.38
N ALA A 73 19.51 16.55 4.69
CA ALA A 73 19.58 17.96 4.28
C ALA A 73 19.50 18.15 2.76
N LEU A 74 20.20 17.30 2.01
CA LEU A 74 20.22 17.35 0.54
C LEU A 74 18.91 16.81 -0.06
N LEU A 75 18.37 15.73 0.50
CA LEU A 75 17.08 15.20 0.08
C LEU A 75 15.95 16.23 0.31
N ARG A 76 15.93 16.90 1.47
CA ARG A 76 14.97 17.97 1.78
C ARG A 76 15.04 19.10 0.75
N LYS A 77 16.25 19.59 0.42
CA LYS A 77 16.42 20.63 -0.61
C LYS A 77 15.85 20.18 -1.96
N ARG A 78 16.13 18.95 -2.40
CA ARG A 78 15.60 18.44 -3.66
C ARG A 78 14.07 18.27 -3.66
N VAL A 79 13.48 17.83 -2.56
CA VAL A 79 12.02 17.69 -2.47
C VAL A 79 11.32 19.05 -2.54
N LEU A 80 11.88 20.07 -1.88
CA LEU A 80 11.33 21.43 -1.87
C LEU A 80 11.56 22.19 -3.19
N LEU A 81 12.65 21.90 -3.90
CA LEU A 81 13.01 22.57 -5.16
C LEU A 81 12.55 21.83 -6.42
N ALA A 82 12.26 20.53 -6.33
CA ALA A 82 11.57 19.83 -7.39
C ALA A 82 10.20 20.48 -7.55
N SER A 83 9.95 21.10 -8.70
CA SER A 83 8.63 21.52 -9.17
C SER A 83 7.99 20.31 -9.83
#